data_AF-A0A7C3IK09-F1
#
_entry.id   AF-A0A7C3IK09-F1
#
_cell.length_a   1.000
_cell.length_b   1.000
_cell.length_c   1.000
_cell.angle_alpha   90.00
_cell.angle_beta   90.00
_cell.angle_gamma   90.00
#
_symmetry.space_group_name_H-M   'P 1'
#
loop_
_entity.id
_entity.type
_entity.pdbx_description
1 polymer ?
#
loop_
_entity_poly.entity_id
_entity_poly.type
_entity_poly.pdbx_seq_one_letter_code
_entity_poly.pdbx_strand_id
1 'polypeptide(L)'
;MSLIQNNSKRRDKSLTSEEKQSDLAQYRISQAEESLEEARFLLQGMKSARSVINRAYYGMFYAILALLVYEPYSSSKHSGVLNYF
;
A
#
# COMPACT_ATOMS: atom_id res chain seq x y z
N MET A 1 -30.95 39.29 0.18
CA MET A 1 -30.13 38.53 1.15
C MET A 1 -29.31 37.51 0.36
N SER A 2 -28.09 37.88 -0.03
CA SER A 2 -27.10 36.95 -0.57
C SER A 2 -26.72 35.95 0.53
N LEU A 3 -26.43 34.69 0.17
CA LEU A 3 -25.11 34.09 0.38
C LEU A 3 -25.02 32.68 -0.25
N ILE A 4 -24.18 32.63 -1.29
CA ILE A 4 -23.26 31.54 -1.67
C ILE A 4 -23.79 30.44 -2.59
N GLN A 5 -23.61 30.72 -3.90
CA GLN A 5 -23.07 29.78 -4.88
C GLN A 5 -21.73 29.18 -4.41
N ASN A 6 -21.54 27.87 -4.60
CA ASN A 6 -20.38 27.21 -5.22
C ASN A 6 -20.02 25.90 -4.52
N ASN A 7 -20.30 24.79 -5.21
CA ASN A 7 -19.32 23.69 -5.26
C ASN A 7 -19.25 23.04 -6.64
N SER A 8 -19.54 23.82 -7.69
CA SER A 8 -19.03 23.54 -9.03
C SER A 8 -17.56 23.94 -9.07
N LYS A 9 -16.68 22.98 -8.77
CA LYS A 9 -15.26 22.85 -9.17
C LYS A 9 -14.51 21.96 -8.18
N ARG A 10 -14.82 20.66 -8.15
CA ARG A 10 -13.74 19.67 -7.97
C ARG A 10 -12.92 19.73 -9.25
N ARG A 11 -11.97 20.67 -9.26
CA ARG A 11 -11.01 20.85 -10.35
C ARG A 11 -10.30 19.52 -10.53
N ASP A 12 -10.32 19.02 -11.76
CA ASP A 12 -9.31 18.14 -12.30
C ASP A 12 -7.94 18.80 -12.08
N LYS A 13 -7.35 18.54 -10.91
CA LYS A 13 -6.01 18.96 -10.57
C LYS A 13 -5.18 17.71 -10.81
N SER A 14 -4.44 17.69 -11.93
CA SER A 14 -3.47 16.65 -12.17
C SER A 14 -2.50 16.58 -10.99
N LEU A 15 -2.46 15.43 -10.32
CA LEU A 15 -1.53 15.17 -9.23
C LEU A 15 -0.09 15.31 -9.74
N THR A 16 0.77 15.94 -8.96
CA THR A 16 2.22 15.97 -9.17
C THR A 16 2.81 14.56 -9.09
N SER A 17 4.03 14.37 -9.60
CA SER A 17 4.70 13.06 -9.56
C SER A 17 4.94 12.61 -8.10
N GLU A 18 5.28 13.54 -7.23
CA GLU A 18 5.50 13.32 -5.80
C GLU A 18 4.21 12.94 -5.07
N GLU A 19 3.09 13.63 -5.36
CA GLU A 19 1.78 13.27 -4.81
C GLU A 19 1.36 11.86 -5.27
N LYS A 20 1.59 11.50 -6.54
CA LYS A 20 1.31 10.15 -7.05
C LYS A 20 2.16 9.07 -6.39
N GLN A 21 3.44 9.35 -6.15
CA GLN A 21 4.33 8.45 -5.42
C GLN A 21 3.85 8.26 -3.98
N SER A 22 3.51 9.35 -3.29
CA SER A 22 2.96 9.30 -1.94
C SER A 22 1.67 8.49 -1.86
N ASP A 23 0.73 8.72 -2.78
CA ASP A 23 -0.53 7.97 -2.84
C ASP A 23 -0.29 6.48 -3.08
N LEU A 24 0.63 6.14 -3.98
CA LEU A 24 0.98 4.75 -4.25
C LEU A 24 1.66 4.10 -3.05
N ALA A 25 2.59 4.78 -2.39
CA ALA A 25 3.24 4.28 -1.18
C ALA A 25 2.21 4.04 -0.06
N GLN A 26 1.31 5.00 0.16
CA GLN A 26 0.25 4.87 1.14
C GLN A 26 -0.70 3.71 0.84
N TYR A 27 -1.04 3.50 -0.43
CA TYR A 27 -1.82 2.34 -0.86
C TYR A 27 -1.08 1.02 -0.62
N ARG A 28 0.24 0.97 -0.82
CA ARG A 28 1.04 -0.22 -0.50
C ARG A 28 1.09 -0.49 1.01
N ILE A 29 1.17 0.56 1.83
CA ILE A 29 1.09 0.43 3.29
C ILE A 29 -0.28 -0.12 3.72
N SER A 30 -1.40 0.37 3.15
CA SER A 30 -2.72 -0.17 3.50
C SER A 30 -2.86 -1.66 3.15
N GLN A 31 -2.29 -2.10 2.01
CA GLN A 31 -2.22 -3.52 1.65
C GLN A 31 -1.36 -4.34 2.64
N ALA A 32 -0.28 -3.75 3.17
CA ALA A 32 0.53 -4.38 4.21
C ALA A 32 -0.26 -4.56 5.50
N GLU A 33 -0.99 -3.51 5.93
CA GLU A 33 -1.84 -3.53 7.13
C GLU A 33 -2.97 -4.54 7.02
N GLU A 34 -3.69 -4.59 5.89
CA GLU A 34 -4.73 -5.59 5.61
C GLU A 34 -4.15 -7.01 5.69
N SER A 35 -3.00 -7.26 5.06
CA SER A 35 -2.36 -8.59 5.09
C SER A 35 -1.97 -9.02 6.51
N LEU A 36 -1.53 -8.07 7.35
CA LEU A 36 -1.22 -8.34 8.76
C LEU A 36 -2.47 -8.55 9.60
N GLU A 37 -3.56 -7.86 9.30
CA GLU A 37 -4.87 -8.11 9.94
C GLU A 37 -5.40 -9.49 9.59
N GLU A 38 -5.32 -9.89 8.32
CA GLU A 38 -5.64 -11.26 7.91
C GLU A 38 -4.76 -12.29 8.61
N ALA A 39 -3.46 -12.02 8.78
CA ALA A 39 -2.57 -12.91 9.52
C ALA A 39 -3.02 -13.06 10.99
N ARG A 40 -3.42 -11.95 11.65
CA ARG A 40 -3.97 -11.97 13.01
C ARG A 40 -5.28 -12.76 13.08
N PHE A 41 -6.19 -12.53 12.14
CA PHE A 41 -7.46 -13.25 12.07
C PHE A 41 -7.25 -14.76 11.90
N LEU A 42 -6.33 -15.17 11.01
CA LEU A 42 -6.00 -16.58 10.80
C LEU A 42 -5.36 -17.21 12.04
N LEU A 43 -4.52 -16.47 12.76
CA LEU A 43 -3.90 -16.94 13.99
C LEU A 43 -4.95 -17.15 15.09
N GLN A 44 -5.84 -16.17 15.29
CA GLN A 44 -6.95 -16.27 16.24
C GLN A 44 -7.91 -17.41 15.89
N GLY A 45 -8.16 -17.63 14.59
CA GLY A 45 -8.94 -18.75 14.08
C GLY A 45 -8.24 -20.11 14.13
N MET A 46 -7.07 -20.21 14.79
CA MET A 46 -6.24 -21.42 14.90
C MET A 46 -5.95 -22.09 13.54
N LYS A 47 -5.79 -21.29 12.48
CA LYS A 47 -5.40 -21.81 11.18
C LYS A 47 -3.93 -22.28 11.21
N SER A 48 -3.52 -23.02 10.19
CA SER A 48 -2.15 -23.53 10.10
C SER A 48 -1.13 -22.39 10.11
N ALA A 49 0.01 -22.62 10.77
CA ALA A 49 1.12 -21.68 10.80
C ALA A 49 1.55 -21.25 9.39
N ARG A 50 1.51 -22.16 8.41
CA ARG A 50 1.78 -21.84 7.00
C ARG A 50 0.89 -20.73 6.45
N SER A 51 -0.41 -20.75 6.76
CA SER A 51 -1.34 -19.72 6.30
C SER A 51 -1.08 -18.37 6.98
N VAL A 52 -0.83 -18.37 8.28
CA VAL A 52 -0.49 -17.15 9.04
C VAL A 52 0.79 -16.52 8.51
N ILE A 53 1.85 -17.30 8.37
CA ILE A 53 3.16 -16.86 7.87
C ILE A 53 3.04 -16.34 6.44
N ASN A 54 2.25 -16.99 5.59
CA ASN A 54 2.06 -16.52 4.22
C ASN A 54 1.47 -15.11 4.17
N ARG A 55 0.46 -14.81 5.00
CA ARG A 55 -0.14 -13.47 5.08
C ARG A 55 0.82 -12.44 5.70
N ALA A 56 1.54 -12.81 6.75
CA ALA A 56 2.57 -11.94 7.33
C ALA A 56 3.70 -11.63 6.33
N TYR A 57 4.12 -12.61 5.53
CA TYR A 57 5.10 -12.45 4.47
C TYR A 57 4.64 -11.45 3.39
N TYR A 58 3.39 -11.55 2.94
CA TYR A 58 2.84 -10.58 1.99
C TYR A 58 2.72 -9.18 2.61
N GLY A 59 2.39 -9.08 3.90
CA GLY A 59 2.44 -7.82 4.64
C GLY A 59 3.82 -7.15 4.57
N MET A 60 4.88 -7.89 4.86
CA MET A 60 6.26 -7.40 4.73
C MET A 60 6.60 -7.03 3.28
N PHE A 61 6.19 -7.84 2.30
CA PHE A 61 6.45 -7.55 0.89
C PHE A 61 5.79 -6.25 0.44
N TYR A 62 4.53 -6.00 0.83
CA TYR A 62 3.85 -4.75 0.50
C TYR A 62 4.51 -3.54 1.18
N ALA A 63 5.02 -3.68 2.40
CA ALA A 63 5.79 -2.61 3.03
C ALA A 63 7.08 -2.29 2.26
N ILE A 64 7.80 -3.32 1.78
CA ILE A 64 8.99 -3.11 0.93
C ILE A 64 8.59 -2.46 -0.41
N LEU A 65 7.47 -2.85 -1.01
CA LEU A 65 6.95 -2.20 -2.22
C LEU A 65 6.59 -0.73 -1.97
N ALA A 66 6.15 -0.35 -0.77
CA ALA A 66 5.89 1.05 -0.42
C ALA A 66 7.20 1.87 -0.41
N LEU A 67 8.29 1.30 0.13
CA LEU A 67 9.61 1.92 0.11
C LEU A 67 10.14 2.04 -1.33
N LEU A 68 9.99 0.98 -2.13
CA LEU A 68 10.50 0.93 -3.51
C LEU A 68 9.91 2.03 -4.43
N VAL A 69 8.73 2.58 -4.10
CA VAL A 69 8.13 3.69 -4.88
C VAL A 69 9.04 4.92 -4.95
N TYR A 70 9.90 5.11 -3.96
CA TYR A 70 10.81 6.24 -3.87
C TYR A 70 12.19 5.96 -4.47
N GLU A 71 12.41 4.76 -4.97
CA GLU A 71 13.67 4.32 -5.53
C GLU A 71 13.65 4.40 -7.06
N PRO A 72 14.81 4.61 -7.72
CA PRO A 72 14.89 4.63 -9.18
C PRO A 72 14.64 3.24 -9.81
N TYR A 73 14.68 2.19 -9.01
CA TYR A 73 14.38 0.82 -9.43
C TYR A 73 12.91 0.48 -9.22
N SER A 74 12.32 -0.24 -10.17
CA SER A 74 10.97 -0.79 -10.02
C SER A 74 10.94 -2.27 -10.38
N SER A 75 10.23 -3.05 -9.57
CA SER A 75 10.00 -4.47 -9.82
C SER A 75 8.75 -4.92 -9.09
N SER A 76 7.99 -5.81 -9.72
CA SER A 76 6.85 -6.50 -9.11
C SER A 76 7.20 -7.93 -8.70
N LYS A 77 8.42 -8.40 -9.01
CA LYS A 77 8.88 -9.75 -8.67
C LYS A 77 9.54 -9.73 -7.30
N HIS A 78 9.12 -10.62 -6.41
CA HIS A 78 9.71 -10.77 -5.07
C HIS A 78 11.24 -10.85 -5.09
N SER A 79 11.82 -11.70 -5.94
CA SER A 79 13.28 -11.84 -6.03
C SER A 79 14.00 -10.58 -6.53
N GLY A 80 13.36 -9.81 -7.42
CA GLY A 80 13.94 -8.56 -7.90
C GLY A 80 13.92 -7.47 -6.83
N VAL A 81 12.83 -7.38 -6.09
CA VAL A 81 12.69 -6.44 -4.97
C VAL A 81 13.66 -6.79 -3.83
N LEU A 82 13.77 -8.06 -3.47
CA LEU A 82 14.69 -8.52 -2.42
C LEU A 82 16.17 -8.38 -2.80
N ASN A 83 16.55 -8.53 -4.07
CA ASN A 83 17.94 -8.33 -4.48
C ASN A 83 18.35 -6.86 -4.50
N TYR A 84 17.38 -5.95 -4.54
CA TYR A 84 17.62 -4.52 -4.56
C TYR A 84 17.91 -3.94 -3.17
N PHE A 85 17.30 -4.51 -2.12
CA PHE A 85 17.48 -4.14 -0.71
C PHE A 85 18.46 -5.07 0.00
#